data_AF-A0A353P6L1-F1
#
_entry.id   AF-A0A353P6L1-F1
#
_cell.length_a   1.000
_cell.length_b   1.000
_cell.length_c   1.000
_cell.angle_alpha   90.00
_cell.angle_beta   90.00
_cell.angle_gamma   90.00
#
_symmetry.space_group_name_H-M   'P 1'
#
loop_
_entity.id
_entity.type
_entity.pdbx_description
1 polymer ?
#
loop_
_entity_poly.entity_id
_entity_poly.type
_entity_poly.pdbx_seq_one_letter_code
_entity_poly.pdbx_strand_id
1 'polypeptide(L)'
;MELSWLTKIRIVIAIGIGVVLVGLLPWNMVEPENGFFALLSGAISLFDLMICGLLALAAGFLASAVCTPYGGRIGILAVPGGLAVWAIRSADLSNLFQAMPAVSSRLAIYNALRFEGFIWLALAGLGFIGAMAADRLLRKKTLDSEDSIEVKIKLHPLASAGLAIVATVVIAAFLLNILAADISYSDPKINKVTGQPANLQIAFAVLIAFMACGFFSKLFLGTSYIWPALATVPVTIYTIIIYTKQPVMEHLAGAWPAVFFARTSVSVLPIQMVAFGCLGAVWGYWLAVRYRFWREFES
;
A
#
# COMPACT_ATOMS: atom_id res chain seq x y z
N MET A 1 12.41 -18.86 16.93
CA MET A 1 13.28 -18.41 15.83
C MET A 1 13.34 -16.89 15.73
N GLU A 2 14.40 -16.32 16.26
CA GLU A 2 14.85 -14.99 15.85
C GLU A 2 15.15 -15.01 14.34
N LEU A 3 14.80 -13.94 13.62
CA LEU A 3 15.27 -13.79 12.24
C LEU A 3 16.80 -13.80 12.25
N SER A 4 17.41 -14.74 11.54
CA SER A 4 18.86 -14.75 11.40
C SER A 4 19.33 -13.43 10.80
N TRP A 5 20.51 -12.96 11.22
CA TRP A 5 21.11 -11.74 10.67
C TRP A 5 21.18 -11.77 9.14
N LEU A 6 21.45 -12.94 8.56
CA LEU A 6 21.45 -13.14 7.11
C LEU A 6 20.09 -12.83 6.47
N THR A 7 18.98 -13.27 7.06
CA THR A 7 17.64 -12.98 6.54
C THR A 7 17.30 -11.50 6.65
N LYS A 8 17.71 -10.83 7.74
CA LYS A 8 17.54 -9.37 7.89
C LYS A 8 18.28 -8.62 6.78
N ILE A 9 19.53 -8.97 6.52
CA ILE A 9 20.34 -8.39 5.44
C ILE A 9 19.67 -8.62 4.07
N ARG A 10 19.16 -9.82 3.81
CA ARG A 10 18.43 -10.12 2.56
C ARG A 10 17.19 -9.26 2.37
N ILE A 11 16.41 -9.03 3.42
CA ILE A 11 15.25 -8.13 3.37
C ILE A 11 15.69 -6.71 3.00
N VAL A 12 16.74 -6.20 3.65
CA VAL A 12 17.29 -4.86 3.33
C VAL A 12 17.77 -4.79 1.88
N ILE A 13 18.48 -5.82 1.39
CA ILE A 13 18.94 -5.89 0.00
C ILE A 13 17.76 -5.93 -0.98
N ALA A 14 16.73 -6.73 -0.72
CA ALA A 14 15.55 -6.81 -1.58
C ALA A 14 14.82 -5.46 -1.68
N ILE A 15 14.62 -4.77 -0.56
CA ILE A 15 14.06 -3.41 -0.54
C ILE A 15 15.00 -2.45 -1.30
N GLY A 16 16.32 -2.54 -1.07
CA GLY A 16 17.31 -1.71 -1.76
C GLY A 16 17.31 -1.88 -3.28
N ILE A 17 17.15 -3.11 -3.79
CA ILE A 17 17.00 -3.37 -5.23
C ILE A 17 15.77 -2.65 -5.78
N GLY A 18 14.65 -2.72 -5.04
CA GLY A 18 13.43 -1.98 -5.39
C GLY A 18 13.60 -0.47 -5.38
N VAL A 19 14.24 0.08 -4.35
CA VAL A 19 14.58 1.50 -4.24
C VAL A 19 15.39 1.96 -5.44
N VAL A 20 16.40 1.20 -5.85
CA VAL A 20 17.24 1.57 -7.01
C VAL A 20 16.46 1.43 -8.33
N LEU A 21 15.91 0.26 -8.61
CA LEU A 21 15.35 -0.04 -9.94
C LEU A 21 13.98 0.57 -10.19
N VAL A 22 13.15 0.70 -9.16
CA VAL A 22 11.82 1.31 -9.26
C VAL A 22 11.86 2.71 -8.69
N GLY A 23 12.41 2.93 -7.50
CA GLY A 23 12.37 4.24 -6.84
C GLY A 23 13.20 5.33 -7.53
N LEU A 24 14.44 5.02 -7.94
CA LEU A 24 15.42 6.03 -8.38
C LEU A 24 15.68 6.02 -9.89
N LEU A 25 15.87 4.84 -10.49
CA LEU A 25 16.29 4.72 -11.89
C LEU A 25 15.30 5.37 -12.89
N PRO A 26 13.99 5.07 -12.84
CA PRO A 26 13.02 5.70 -13.73
C PRO A 26 12.57 7.10 -13.26
N TRP A 27 13.16 7.67 -12.19
CA TRP A 27 12.65 8.90 -11.57
C TRP A 27 12.47 10.04 -12.58
N ASN A 28 13.48 10.31 -13.40
CA ASN A 28 13.43 11.37 -14.41
C ASN A 28 12.36 11.15 -15.49
N MET A 29 11.82 9.94 -15.62
CA MET A 29 10.76 9.60 -16.58
C MET A 29 9.36 9.75 -15.98
N VAL A 30 9.24 9.55 -14.67
CA VAL A 30 7.95 9.58 -13.96
C VAL A 30 7.81 10.74 -13.00
N GLU A 31 8.79 11.65 -13.00
CA GLU A 31 8.79 12.82 -12.13
C GLU A 31 7.57 13.70 -12.46
N PRO A 32 6.68 13.91 -11.49
CA PRO A 32 5.50 14.70 -11.73
C PRO A 32 5.83 16.19 -11.81
N GLU A 33 5.32 16.87 -12.84
CA GLU A 33 5.55 18.32 -13.06
C GLU A 33 5.15 19.19 -11.86
N ASN A 34 4.09 18.80 -11.15
CA ASN A 34 3.58 19.51 -9.97
C ASN A 34 3.97 18.83 -8.64
N GLY A 35 4.96 17.94 -8.66
CA GLY A 35 5.37 17.14 -7.50
C GLY A 35 4.37 16.03 -7.13
N PHE A 36 3.21 15.97 -7.79
CA PHE A 36 2.11 15.07 -7.46
C PHE A 36 2.04 13.86 -8.40
N PHE A 37 2.19 12.65 -7.86
CA PHE A 37 2.06 11.41 -8.64
C PHE A 37 0.58 11.14 -9.00
N ALA A 38 0.09 11.82 -10.03
CA ALA A 38 -1.13 11.48 -10.74
C ALA A 38 -0.88 11.22 -12.22
N LEU A 39 -1.04 9.96 -12.59
CA LEU A 39 -0.92 9.47 -13.96
C LEU A 39 -1.96 10.10 -14.88
N LEU A 40 -3.16 10.38 -14.36
CA LEU A 40 -4.25 10.94 -15.14
C LEU A 40 -4.11 12.43 -15.43
N SER A 41 -3.07 13.08 -14.89
CA SER A 41 -2.71 14.45 -15.29
C SER A 41 -2.06 14.52 -16.69
N GLY A 42 -1.71 13.38 -17.28
CA GLY A 42 -1.07 13.29 -18.60
C GLY A 42 0.45 13.40 -18.57
N ALA A 43 1.06 13.55 -17.40
CA ALA A 43 2.51 13.72 -17.24
C ALA A 43 3.32 12.44 -17.53
N ILE A 44 2.73 11.26 -17.40
CA ILE A 44 3.41 9.97 -17.58
C ILE A 44 2.84 9.28 -18.81
N SER A 45 3.68 9.01 -19.80
CA SER A 45 3.23 8.34 -21.02
C SER A 45 2.97 6.85 -20.79
N LEU A 46 2.20 6.22 -21.67
CA LEU A 46 2.00 4.77 -21.66
C LEU A 46 3.34 4.01 -21.82
N PHE A 47 4.27 4.58 -22.57
CA PHE A 47 5.60 4.02 -22.76
C PHE A 47 6.42 4.04 -21.47
N ASP A 48 6.35 5.12 -20.70
CA ASP A 48 7.01 5.21 -19.38
C ASP A 48 6.44 4.19 -18.41
N LEU A 49 5.11 4.01 -18.41
CA LEU A 49 4.44 2.96 -17.63
C LEU A 49 4.90 1.55 -18.00
N MET A 50 5.10 1.27 -19.30
CA MET A 50 5.62 -0.02 -19.75
C MET A 50 7.05 -0.25 -19.24
N ILE A 51 7.91 0.77 -19.29
CA ILE A 51 9.27 0.70 -18.75
C ILE A 51 9.23 0.46 -17.24
N CYS A 52 8.41 1.20 -16.50
CA CYS A 52 8.20 0.97 -15.07
C CYS A 52 7.71 -0.45 -14.77
N GLY A 53 6.83 -1.00 -15.61
CA GLY A 53 6.36 -2.38 -15.49
C GLY A 53 7.49 -3.40 -15.66
N LEU A 54 8.35 -3.20 -16.67
CA LEU A 54 9.53 -4.06 -16.90
C LEU A 54 10.53 -3.95 -15.73
N LEU A 55 10.79 -2.74 -15.25
CA LEU A 55 11.66 -2.51 -14.09
C LEU A 55 11.08 -3.12 -12.81
N ALA A 56 9.77 -3.05 -12.60
CA ALA A 56 9.09 -3.68 -11.47
C ALA A 56 9.24 -5.21 -11.52
N LEU A 57 9.00 -5.82 -12.68
CA LEU A 57 9.19 -7.25 -12.89
C LEU A 57 10.65 -7.65 -12.64
N ALA A 58 11.61 -6.92 -13.21
CA ALA A 58 13.03 -7.15 -13.02
C ALA A 58 13.47 -6.99 -11.56
N ALA A 59 12.94 -5.98 -10.85
CA ALA A 59 13.24 -5.76 -9.43
C ALA A 59 12.77 -6.93 -8.56
N GLY A 60 11.54 -7.41 -8.76
CA GLY A 60 11.04 -8.59 -8.08
C GLY A 60 11.87 -9.83 -8.38
N PHE A 61 12.21 -10.04 -9.65
CA PHE A 61 13.03 -11.17 -10.10
C PHE A 61 14.43 -11.16 -9.46
N LEU A 62 15.16 -10.05 -9.58
CA LEU A 62 16.51 -9.89 -9.06
C LEU A 62 16.55 -9.98 -7.54
N ALA A 63 15.59 -9.33 -6.85
CA ALA A 63 15.51 -9.41 -5.40
C ALA A 63 15.25 -10.84 -4.92
N SER A 64 14.37 -11.57 -5.60
CA SER A 64 14.12 -12.99 -5.32
C SER A 64 15.37 -13.85 -5.57
N ALA A 65 16.05 -13.65 -6.70
CA ALA A 65 17.28 -14.37 -7.04
C ALA A 65 18.38 -14.19 -5.99
N VAL A 66 18.63 -12.94 -5.56
CA VAL A 66 19.64 -12.60 -4.54
C VAL A 66 19.26 -13.14 -3.15
N CYS A 67 17.97 -13.26 -2.86
CA CYS A 67 17.47 -13.74 -1.56
C CYS A 67 17.28 -15.27 -1.48
N THR A 68 17.74 -16.03 -2.48
CA THR A 68 17.71 -17.51 -2.48
C THR A 68 18.34 -18.07 -1.19
N PRO A 69 17.69 -19.04 -0.49
CA PRO A 69 16.53 -19.84 -0.92
C PRO A 69 15.15 -19.29 -0.49
N TYR A 70 15.06 -18.10 0.10
CA TYR A 70 13.80 -17.46 0.51
C TYR A 70 13.31 -16.40 -0.50
N GLY A 71 13.77 -16.50 -1.74
CA GLY A 71 13.59 -15.51 -2.80
C GLY A 71 12.14 -15.11 -3.01
N GLY A 72 11.25 -16.09 -3.21
CA GLY A 72 9.84 -15.83 -3.48
C GLY A 72 9.07 -15.14 -2.34
N ARG A 73 9.63 -15.11 -1.12
CA ARG A 73 8.99 -14.51 0.07
C ARG A 73 9.52 -13.12 0.40
N ILE A 74 10.79 -12.89 0.12
CA ILE A 74 11.49 -11.64 0.42
C ILE A 74 11.47 -10.73 -0.81
N GLY A 75 11.64 -11.28 -2.01
CA GLY A 75 11.72 -10.52 -3.26
C GLY A 75 10.46 -9.72 -3.58
N ILE A 76 9.29 -10.14 -3.09
CA ILE A 76 8.02 -9.39 -3.21
C ILE A 76 8.07 -8.01 -2.55
N LEU A 77 8.99 -7.77 -1.60
CA LEU A 77 9.14 -6.49 -0.92
C LEU A 77 9.82 -5.43 -1.80
N ALA A 78 10.48 -5.83 -2.88
CA ALA A 78 11.27 -4.92 -3.72
C ALA A 78 10.39 -3.81 -4.30
N VAL A 79 9.36 -4.15 -5.09
CA VAL A 79 8.56 -3.12 -5.76
C VAL A 79 7.81 -2.21 -4.79
N PRO A 80 7.12 -2.71 -3.75
CA PRO A 80 6.54 -1.83 -2.72
C PRO A 80 7.56 -0.91 -2.04
N GLY A 81 8.79 -1.40 -1.81
CA GLY A 81 9.89 -0.59 -1.28
C GLY A 81 10.34 0.53 -2.24
N GLY A 82 10.37 0.25 -3.55
CA GLY A 82 10.61 1.26 -4.57
C GLY A 82 9.49 2.29 -4.70
N LEU A 83 8.23 1.83 -4.72
CA LEU A 83 7.06 2.70 -4.72
C LEU A 83 6.98 3.58 -3.46
N ALA A 84 7.50 3.11 -2.33
CA ALA A 84 7.57 3.91 -1.10
C ALA A 84 8.45 5.16 -1.28
N VAL A 85 9.49 5.11 -2.11
CA VAL A 85 10.32 6.29 -2.44
C VAL A 85 9.50 7.33 -3.17
N TRP A 86 8.75 6.92 -4.20
CA TRP A 86 7.86 7.81 -4.93
C TRP A 86 6.75 8.35 -4.03
N ALA A 87 6.17 7.50 -3.18
CA ALA A 87 5.13 7.88 -2.24
C ALA A 87 5.58 8.95 -1.22
N ILE A 88 6.83 8.89 -0.75
CA ILE A 88 7.41 9.89 0.17
C ILE A 88 7.77 11.19 -0.55
N ARG A 89 8.26 11.08 -1.80
CA ARG A 89 8.61 12.25 -2.62
C ARG A 89 7.39 12.95 -3.23
N SER A 90 6.23 12.28 -3.27
CA SER A 90 5.00 12.88 -3.75
C SER A 90 4.59 14.06 -2.88
N ALA A 91 4.19 15.14 -3.53
CA ALA A 91 3.62 16.32 -2.90
C ALA A 91 2.28 16.01 -2.22
N ASP A 92 1.97 16.84 -1.23
CA ASP A 92 0.73 16.78 -0.47
C ASP A 92 -0.49 17.12 -1.33
N LEU A 93 -1.61 16.41 -1.11
CA LEU A 93 -2.88 16.69 -1.79
C LEU A 93 -3.37 18.13 -1.56
N SER A 94 -3.07 18.70 -0.39
CA SER A 94 -3.37 20.10 -0.07
C SER A 94 -2.70 21.09 -1.03
N ASN A 95 -1.47 20.82 -1.48
CA ASN A 95 -0.76 21.70 -2.43
C ASN A 95 -1.50 21.74 -3.76
N LEU A 96 -2.02 20.60 -4.20
CA LEU A 96 -2.83 20.51 -5.41
C LEU A 96 -4.17 21.27 -5.25
N PHE A 97 -4.81 21.19 -4.08
CA PHE A 97 -6.05 21.92 -3.80
C PHE A 97 -5.87 23.42 -3.61
N GLN A 98 -4.65 23.87 -3.29
CA GLN A 98 -4.29 25.28 -3.31
C GLN A 98 -4.11 25.78 -4.75
N ALA A 99 -3.47 24.98 -5.62
CA ALA A 99 -3.35 25.29 -7.05
C ALA A 99 -4.69 25.22 -7.80
N MET A 100 -5.60 24.35 -7.35
CA MET A 100 -6.92 24.12 -7.94
C MET A 100 -8.03 24.32 -6.88
N PRO A 101 -8.36 25.57 -6.52
CA PRO A 101 -9.27 25.85 -5.41
C PRO A 101 -10.74 25.56 -5.72
N ALA A 102 -11.12 25.52 -7.00
CA ALA A 102 -12.50 25.28 -7.41
C ALA A 102 -13.00 23.88 -7.01
N VAL A 103 -14.23 23.82 -6.51
CA VAL A 103 -14.89 22.57 -6.07
C VAL A 103 -14.90 21.51 -7.19
N SER A 104 -15.25 21.93 -8.41
CA SER A 104 -15.30 21.05 -9.58
C SER A 104 -13.94 20.43 -9.88
N SER A 105 -12.85 21.20 -9.78
CA SER A 105 -11.49 20.71 -9.97
C SER A 105 -11.09 19.70 -8.89
N ARG A 106 -11.41 19.96 -7.62
CA ARG A 106 -11.13 19.02 -6.51
C ARG A 106 -11.87 17.69 -6.68
N LEU A 107 -13.13 17.73 -7.11
CA LEU A 107 -13.89 16.50 -7.40
C LEU A 107 -13.32 15.74 -8.60
N ALA A 108 -12.87 16.45 -9.64
CA ALA A 108 -12.22 15.83 -10.80
C ALA A 108 -10.92 15.11 -10.38
N ILE A 109 -10.13 15.71 -9.50
CA ILE A 109 -8.92 15.09 -8.92
C ILE A 109 -9.30 13.79 -8.19
N TYR A 110 -10.28 13.81 -7.29
CA TYR A 110 -10.69 12.59 -6.58
C TYR A 110 -11.22 11.50 -7.51
N ASN A 111 -11.97 11.88 -8.54
CA ASN A 111 -12.46 10.93 -9.53
C ASN A 111 -11.31 10.27 -10.31
N ALA A 112 -10.25 11.02 -10.61
CA ALA A 112 -9.05 10.48 -11.22
C ALA A 112 -8.31 9.53 -10.26
N LEU A 113 -7.98 10.02 -9.06
CA LEU A 113 -7.26 9.27 -8.02
C LEU A 113 -7.90 7.92 -7.66
N ARG A 114 -9.24 7.84 -7.75
CA ARG A 114 -10.00 6.62 -7.49
C ARG A 114 -9.48 5.41 -8.28
N PHE A 115 -9.02 5.61 -9.51
CA PHE A 115 -8.57 4.52 -10.39
C PHE A 115 -7.06 4.37 -10.46
N GLU A 116 -6.29 5.37 -10.04
CA GLU A 116 -4.83 5.30 -10.06
C GLU A 116 -4.26 4.22 -9.14
N GLY A 117 -4.97 3.91 -8.05
CA GLY A 117 -4.62 2.79 -7.18
C GLY A 117 -4.42 1.47 -7.94
N PHE A 118 -5.19 1.22 -9.01
CA PHE A 118 -5.03 0.02 -9.82
C PHE A 118 -3.71 -0.02 -10.58
N ILE A 119 -3.20 1.14 -11.03
CA ILE A 119 -1.94 1.22 -11.77
C ILE A 119 -0.78 0.92 -10.84
N TRP A 120 -0.76 1.55 -9.66
CA TRP A 120 0.27 1.28 -8.65
C TRP A 120 0.22 -0.17 -8.16
N LEU A 121 -0.99 -0.73 -7.99
CA LEU A 121 -1.16 -2.13 -7.61
C LEU A 121 -0.72 -3.08 -8.72
N ALA A 122 -0.93 -2.74 -10.00
CA ALA A 122 -0.45 -3.52 -11.13
C ALA A 122 1.09 -3.56 -11.17
N LEU A 123 1.77 -2.44 -10.90
CA LEU A 123 3.23 -2.42 -10.77
C LEU A 123 3.71 -3.32 -9.62
N ALA A 124 3.10 -3.22 -8.44
CA ALA A 124 3.40 -4.12 -7.32
C ALA A 124 3.16 -5.59 -7.69
N GLY A 125 2.07 -5.88 -8.40
CA GLY A 125 1.73 -7.21 -8.92
C GLY A 125 2.77 -7.77 -9.90
N LEU A 126 3.27 -6.94 -10.83
CA LEU A 126 4.37 -7.32 -11.74
C LEU A 126 5.63 -7.68 -10.97
N GLY A 127 5.94 -6.94 -9.90
CA GLY A 127 7.01 -7.28 -8.96
C GLY A 127 6.82 -8.65 -8.31
N PHE A 128 5.60 -8.94 -7.86
CA PHE A 128 5.29 -10.25 -7.25
C PHE A 128 5.44 -11.38 -8.26
N ILE A 129 4.99 -11.16 -9.51
CA ILE A 129 5.16 -12.12 -10.61
C ILE A 129 6.64 -12.37 -10.89
N GLY A 130 7.45 -11.31 -10.98
CA GLY A 130 8.90 -11.41 -11.16
C GLY A 130 9.56 -12.22 -10.04
N ALA A 131 9.21 -11.94 -8.79
CA ALA A 131 9.75 -12.66 -7.63
C ALA A 131 9.37 -14.15 -7.64
N MET A 132 8.12 -14.48 -7.99
CA MET A 132 7.65 -15.86 -8.15
C MET A 132 8.33 -16.57 -9.32
N ALA A 133 8.56 -15.90 -10.44
CA ALA A 133 9.26 -16.45 -11.60
C ALA A 133 10.71 -16.82 -11.26
N ALA A 134 11.43 -15.92 -10.58
CA ALA A 134 12.78 -16.19 -10.09
C ALA A 134 12.81 -17.37 -9.11
N ASP A 135 11.88 -17.44 -8.15
CA ASP A 135 11.82 -18.55 -7.20
C ASP A 135 11.60 -19.88 -7.94
N ARG A 136 10.69 -19.92 -8.92
CA ARG A 136 10.44 -21.13 -9.72
C ARG A 136 11.64 -21.57 -10.55
N LEU A 137 12.39 -20.63 -11.13
CA LEU A 137 13.52 -20.95 -12.01
C LEU A 137 14.81 -21.30 -11.25
N LEU A 138 15.05 -20.67 -10.10
CA LEU A 138 16.33 -20.76 -9.39
C LEU A 138 16.29 -21.71 -8.19
N ARG A 139 15.10 -22.07 -7.70
CA ARG A 139 14.97 -22.89 -6.49
C ARG A 139 15.15 -24.37 -6.79
N LYS A 140 16.31 -24.92 -6.41
CA LYS A 140 16.66 -26.34 -6.55
C LYS A 140 15.94 -27.28 -5.56
N LYS A 141 15.35 -26.75 -4.47
CA LYS A 141 14.63 -27.55 -3.47
C LYS A 141 13.55 -26.70 -2.79
N THR A 142 12.32 -27.21 -2.73
CA THR A 142 11.27 -26.67 -1.87
C THR A 142 11.74 -26.77 -0.43
N LEU A 143 12.07 -25.62 0.16
CA LEU A 143 12.11 -25.54 1.62
C LEU A 143 10.66 -25.63 2.08
N ASP A 144 10.31 -26.77 2.66
CA ASP A 144 9.10 -26.88 3.46
C ASP A 144 9.19 -25.82 4.55
N SER A 145 8.22 -24.92 4.59
CA SER A 145 8.01 -24.15 5.80
C SER A 145 6.57 -24.35 6.21
N GLU A 146 6.37 -24.49 7.50
CA GLU A 146 5.08 -24.35 8.16
C GLU A 146 4.62 -22.88 8.11
N ASP A 147 4.32 -22.35 6.93
CA ASP A 147 3.50 -21.15 6.82
C ASP A 147 2.01 -21.51 6.87
N SER A 148 1.66 -22.80 6.87
CA SER A 148 0.31 -23.29 7.14
C SER A 148 -0.06 -23.09 8.61
N ILE A 149 -1.02 -22.20 8.82
CA ILE A 149 -1.68 -21.99 10.10
C ILE A 149 -2.99 -22.79 10.01
N GLU A 150 -3.17 -23.85 10.80
CA GLU A 150 -4.47 -24.51 10.93
C GLU A 150 -5.53 -23.56 11.49
N VAL A 151 -6.46 -23.15 10.65
CA VAL A 151 -7.50 -22.20 11.02
C VAL A 151 -8.65 -22.95 11.70
N LYS A 152 -9.17 -22.40 12.81
CA LYS A 152 -10.35 -22.96 13.50
C LYS A 152 -11.60 -22.95 12.60
N ILE A 153 -11.74 -21.90 11.78
CA ILE A 153 -12.86 -21.73 10.86
C ILE A 153 -12.43 -22.14 9.46
N LYS A 154 -12.93 -23.27 8.97
CA LYS A 154 -12.69 -23.73 7.60
C LYS A 154 -13.73 -23.11 6.66
N LEU A 155 -13.37 -22.02 6.02
CA LEU A 155 -14.18 -21.40 4.96
C LEU A 155 -13.71 -21.90 3.58
N HIS A 156 -14.61 -21.83 2.59
CA HIS A 156 -14.22 -21.99 1.20
C HIS A 156 -13.17 -20.92 0.80
N PRO A 157 -12.13 -21.24 0.01
CA PRO A 157 -11.05 -20.29 -0.28
C PRO A 157 -11.52 -18.93 -0.81
N LEU A 158 -12.50 -18.93 -1.73
CA LEU A 158 -13.08 -17.67 -2.25
C LEU A 158 -13.82 -16.86 -1.19
N ALA A 159 -14.53 -17.53 -0.27
CA ALA A 159 -15.22 -16.85 0.83
C ALA A 159 -14.21 -16.24 1.81
N SER A 160 -13.12 -16.96 2.11
CA SER A 160 -12.03 -16.45 2.95
C SER A 160 -11.32 -15.25 2.32
N ALA A 161 -11.10 -15.27 1.00
CA ALA A 161 -10.52 -14.17 0.23
C ALA A 161 -11.43 -12.94 0.24
N GLY A 162 -12.72 -13.12 -0.08
CA GLY A 162 -13.72 -12.05 -0.06
C GLY A 162 -13.86 -11.42 1.32
N LEU A 163 -13.94 -12.24 2.37
CA LEU A 163 -13.99 -11.77 3.74
C LEU A 163 -12.71 -11.01 4.14
N ALA A 164 -11.53 -11.50 3.75
CA ALA A 164 -10.27 -10.81 4.01
C ALA A 164 -10.24 -9.41 3.37
N ILE A 165 -10.71 -9.27 2.13
CA ILE A 165 -10.80 -7.96 1.46
C ILE A 165 -11.78 -7.04 2.19
N VAL A 166 -13.02 -7.50 2.43
CA VAL A 166 -14.06 -6.67 3.07
C VAL A 166 -13.64 -6.25 4.48
N ALA A 167 -13.11 -7.18 5.28
CA ALA A 167 -12.60 -6.88 6.61
C ALA A 167 -11.42 -5.91 6.56
N THR A 168 -10.48 -6.08 5.61
CA THR A 168 -9.37 -5.14 5.41
C THR A 168 -9.88 -3.74 5.08
N VAL A 169 -10.90 -3.61 4.23
CA VAL A 169 -11.47 -2.29 3.89
C VAL A 169 -12.00 -1.58 5.14
N VAL A 170 -12.79 -2.28 5.95
CA VAL A 170 -13.38 -1.70 7.17
C VAL A 170 -12.31 -1.38 8.21
N ILE A 171 -11.43 -2.33 8.51
CA ILE A 171 -10.39 -2.19 9.53
C ILE A 171 -9.37 -1.13 9.13
N ALA A 172 -8.87 -1.15 7.89
CA ALA A 172 -7.89 -0.17 7.44
C ALA A 172 -8.50 1.24 7.37
N ALA A 173 -9.71 1.41 6.85
CA ALA A 173 -10.37 2.72 6.85
C ALA A 173 -10.57 3.28 8.27
N PHE A 174 -10.95 2.42 9.22
CA PHE A 174 -11.06 2.80 10.63
C PHE A 174 -9.71 3.19 11.23
N LEU A 175 -8.69 2.33 11.11
CA LEU A 175 -7.36 2.55 11.67
C LEU A 175 -6.67 3.78 11.06
N LEU A 176 -6.82 4.02 9.76
CA LEU A 176 -6.25 5.20 9.10
C LEU A 176 -6.81 6.50 9.69
N ASN A 177 -8.11 6.55 9.99
CA ASN A 177 -8.72 7.74 10.60
C ASN A 177 -8.29 7.96 12.06
N ILE A 178 -7.60 7.01 12.69
CA ILE A 178 -7.02 7.13 14.04
C ILE A 178 -5.52 7.41 13.94
N LEU A 179 -4.78 6.58 13.22
CA LEU A 179 -3.31 6.59 13.17
C LEU A 179 -2.77 7.75 12.32
N ALA A 180 -3.47 8.10 11.23
CA ALA A 180 -3.08 9.23 10.40
C ALA A 180 -3.75 10.53 10.87
N ALA A 181 -4.50 10.53 11.98
CA ALA A 181 -5.20 11.73 12.43
C ALA A 181 -4.21 12.86 12.78
N ASP A 182 -4.49 14.05 12.26
CA ASP A 182 -3.78 15.27 12.59
C ASP A 182 -4.71 16.20 13.41
N ILE A 183 -4.28 17.45 13.63
CA ILE A 183 -5.06 18.50 14.29
C ILE A 183 -6.45 18.55 13.65
N SER A 184 -7.44 18.44 14.53
CA SER A 184 -8.83 18.34 14.14
C SER A 184 -9.67 19.42 14.78
N TYR A 185 -10.65 19.92 14.05
CA TYR A 185 -11.60 20.91 14.54
C TYR A 185 -13.02 20.36 14.42
N SER A 186 -13.87 20.77 15.36
CA SER A 186 -15.31 20.51 15.28
C SER A 186 -15.90 21.36 14.16
N ASP A 187 -16.77 20.77 13.34
CA ASP A 187 -17.47 21.47 12.26
C ASP A 187 -18.98 21.19 12.36
N PRO A 188 -19.85 22.22 12.32
CA PRO A 188 -21.28 22.04 12.54
C PRO A 188 -22.01 21.26 11.42
N LYS A 189 -21.45 21.19 10.20
CA LYS A 189 -22.10 20.50 9.06
C LYS A 189 -21.57 19.09 8.86
N ILE A 190 -20.26 18.89 9.00
CA ILE A 190 -19.61 17.59 8.74
C ILE A 190 -19.05 16.95 10.02
N ASN A 191 -19.44 17.45 11.19
CA ASN A 191 -19.07 17.02 12.54
C ASN A 191 -17.59 17.29 12.89
N LYS A 192 -16.66 16.93 12.00
CA LYS A 192 -15.23 17.04 12.24
C LYS A 192 -14.49 17.25 10.92
N VAL A 193 -13.51 18.16 10.94
CA VAL A 193 -12.47 18.26 9.91
C VAL A 193 -11.12 17.94 10.50
N THR A 194 -10.21 17.42 9.68
CA THR A 194 -8.86 17.05 10.11
C THR A 194 -7.86 17.61 9.13
N GLY A 195 -6.75 18.15 9.63
CA GLY A 195 -5.62 18.59 8.81
C GLY A 195 -5.00 17.42 8.05
N GLN A 196 -4.27 17.75 6.99
CA GLN A 196 -3.48 16.77 6.26
C GLN A 196 -2.25 16.38 7.08
N PRO A 197 -2.12 15.09 7.46
CA PRO A 197 -0.95 14.60 8.16
C PRO A 197 0.28 14.63 7.25
N ALA A 198 1.45 14.71 7.87
CA ALA A 198 2.72 14.63 7.16
C ALA A 198 2.90 13.27 6.45
N ASN A 199 3.62 13.25 5.32
CA ASN A 199 3.88 12.04 4.52
C ASN A 199 4.39 10.85 5.33
N LEU A 200 5.28 11.05 6.31
CA LEU A 200 5.80 9.97 7.16
C LEU A 200 4.75 9.42 8.13
N GLN A 201 3.83 10.26 8.61
CA GLN A 201 2.71 9.82 9.44
C GLN A 201 1.72 8.99 8.60
N ILE A 202 1.45 9.40 7.36
CA ILE A 202 0.66 8.61 6.41
C ILE A 202 1.32 7.25 6.18
N ALA A 203 2.62 7.25 5.87
CA ALA A 203 3.39 6.03 5.63
C ALA A 203 3.30 5.06 6.82
N PHE A 204 3.51 5.57 8.03
CA PHE A 204 3.36 4.81 9.26
C PHE A 204 1.93 4.26 9.45
N ALA A 205 0.92 5.12 9.32
CA ALA A 205 -0.47 4.76 9.55
C ALA A 205 -0.95 3.68 8.57
N VAL A 206 -0.63 3.81 7.28
CA VAL A 206 -0.97 2.80 6.26
C VAL A 206 -0.24 1.51 6.54
N LEU A 207 1.07 1.56 6.82
CA LEU A 207 1.87 0.37 7.11
C LEU A 207 1.32 -0.40 8.31
N ILE A 208 1.00 0.28 9.41
CA ILE A 208 0.45 -0.36 10.63
C ILE A 208 -0.97 -0.87 10.40
N ALA A 209 -1.82 -0.11 9.72
CA ALA A 209 -3.18 -0.52 9.41
C ALA A 209 -3.21 -1.83 8.58
N PHE A 210 -2.39 -1.90 7.53
CA PHE A 210 -2.30 -3.11 6.70
C PHE A 210 -1.50 -4.23 7.36
N MET A 211 -0.56 -3.92 8.27
CA MET A 211 0.08 -4.92 9.12
C MET A 211 -0.93 -5.62 10.02
N ALA A 212 -1.83 -4.88 10.68
CA ALA A 212 -2.92 -5.45 11.46
C ALA A 212 -3.84 -6.32 10.58
N CYS A 213 -4.21 -5.84 9.38
CA CYS A 213 -5.06 -6.59 8.45
C CYS A 213 -4.39 -7.87 7.94
N GLY A 214 -3.11 -7.82 7.57
CA GLY A 214 -2.31 -8.97 7.19
C GLY A 214 -2.19 -10.00 8.31
N PHE A 215 -1.95 -9.52 9.52
CA PHE A 215 -1.87 -10.36 10.72
C PHE A 215 -3.18 -11.09 10.98
N PHE A 216 -4.30 -10.37 11.04
CA PHE A 216 -5.61 -10.97 11.30
C PHE A 216 -6.10 -11.87 10.17
N SER A 217 -5.85 -11.51 8.91
CA SER A 217 -6.20 -12.36 7.77
C SER A 217 -5.47 -13.70 7.83
N LYS A 218 -4.17 -13.68 8.16
CA LYS A 218 -3.40 -14.91 8.30
C LYS A 218 -3.81 -15.70 9.55
N LEU A 219 -3.99 -15.04 10.70
CA LEU A 219 -4.30 -15.69 11.97
C LEU A 219 -5.70 -16.32 11.99
N PHE A 220 -6.71 -15.61 11.48
CA PHE A 220 -8.11 -16.01 11.61
C PHE A 220 -8.71 -16.62 10.34
N LEU A 221 -8.16 -16.32 9.16
CA LEU A 221 -8.66 -16.83 7.88
C LEU A 221 -7.66 -17.75 7.17
N GLY A 222 -6.40 -17.82 7.64
CA GLY A 222 -5.33 -18.62 7.02
C GLY A 222 -4.93 -18.12 5.63
N THR A 223 -5.35 -16.93 5.24
CA THR A 223 -5.18 -16.43 3.87
C THR A 223 -3.81 -15.78 3.65
N SER A 224 -3.42 -15.63 2.39
CA SER A 224 -2.17 -14.98 1.99
C SER A 224 -2.23 -13.45 2.16
N TYR A 225 -1.07 -12.81 2.32
CA TYR A 225 -0.89 -11.35 2.33
C TYR A 225 -1.41 -10.66 1.05
N ILE A 226 -1.61 -11.41 -0.04
CA ILE A 226 -2.12 -10.89 -1.31
C ILE A 226 -3.49 -10.23 -1.13
N TRP A 227 -4.40 -10.81 -0.34
CA TRP A 227 -5.75 -10.26 -0.22
C TRP A 227 -5.80 -8.92 0.51
N PRO A 228 -5.13 -8.75 1.67
CA PRO A 228 -4.97 -7.43 2.27
C PRO A 228 -4.21 -6.46 1.36
N ALA A 229 -3.18 -6.89 0.62
CA ALA A 229 -2.47 -6.03 -0.32
C ALA A 229 -3.38 -5.53 -1.47
N LEU A 230 -4.20 -6.42 -2.06
CA LEU A 230 -5.20 -6.06 -3.07
C LEU A 230 -6.25 -5.09 -2.51
N ALA A 231 -6.54 -5.17 -1.21
CA ALA A 231 -7.53 -4.33 -0.57
C ALA A 231 -7.10 -2.84 -0.43
N THR A 232 -5.86 -2.49 -0.74
CA THR A 232 -5.39 -1.09 -0.82
C THR A 232 -6.21 -0.23 -1.78
N VAL A 233 -6.61 -0.80 -2.93
CA VAL A 233 -7.44 -0.11 -3.92
C VAL A 233 -8.88 0.11 -3.44
N PRO A 234 -9.63 -0.92 -2.99
CA PRO A 234 -10.97 -0.70 -2.50
C PRO A 234 -11.02 0.16 -1.23
N VAL A 235 -9.98 0.19 -0.39
CA VAL A 235 -9.87 1.17 0.72
C VAL A 235 -9.89 2.59 0.17
N THR A 236 -9.01 2.89 -0.80
CA THR A 236 -8.96 4.21 -1.46
C THR A 236 -10.28 4.58 -2.11
N ILE A 237 -10.90 3.66 -2.84
CA ILE A 237 -12.20 3.88 -3.49
C ILE A 237 -13.29 4.15 -2.45
N TYR A 238 -13.33 3.34 -1.39
CA TYR A 238 -14.31 3.47 -0.31
C TYR A 238 -14.20 4.82 0.39
N THR A 239 -12.99 5.24 0.77
CA THR A 239 -12.79 6.52 1.49
C THR A 239 -13.18 7.71 0.63
N ILE A 240 -12.83 7.69 -0.66
CA ILE A 240 -13.25 8.73 -1.62
C ILE A 240 -14.78 8.76 -1.74
N ILE A 241 -15.44 7.64 -2.09
CA ILE A 241 -16.90 7.62 -2.31
C ILE A 241 -17.68 8.11 -1.09
N ILE A 242 -17.26 7.73 0.11
CA ILE A 242 -17.99 8.04 1.33
C ILE A 242 -17.80 9.50 1.75
N TYR A 243 -16.58 10.03 1.62
CA TYR A 243 -16.21 11.31 2.24
C TYR A 243 -15.99 12.47 1.26
N THR A 244 -15.95 12.24 -0.07
CA THR A 244 -15.76 13.30 -1.08
C THR A 244 -17.03 13.62 -1.85
N LYS A 245 -18.20 13.52 -1.21
CA LYS A 245 -19.48 13.90 -1.83
C LYS A 245 -19.50 15.39 -2.14
N GLN A 246 -20.17 15.78 -3.23
CA GLN A 246 -20.21 17.17 -3.68
C GLN A 246 -20.59 18.19 -2.58
N PRO A 247 -21.66 17.99 -1.76
CA PRO A 247 -22.01 18.95 -0.71
C PRO A 247 -20.93 19.10 0.38
N VAL A 248 -20.19 18.02 0.65
CA VAL A 248 -19.07 18.03 1.60
C VAL A 248 -17.91 18.83 1.01
N MET A 249 -17.62 18.66 -0.28
CA MET A 249 -16.54 19.39 -0.96
C MET A 249 -16.84 20.88 -1.10
N GLU A 250 -18.09 21.25 -1.41
CA GLU A 250 -18.54 22.64 -1.45
C GLU A 250 -18.37 23.33 -0.09
N HIS A 251 -18.77 22.64 0.99
CA HIS A 251 -18.57 23.15 2.35
C HIS A 251 -17.09 23.28 2.71
N LEU A 252 -16.27 22.26 2.43
CA LEU A 252 -14.83 22.31 2.69
C LEU A 252 -14.14 23.43 1.91
N ALA A 253 -14.46 23.61 0.63
CA ALA A 253 -13.85 24.65 -0.20
C ALA A 253 -14.26 26.07 0.22
N GLY A 254 -15.48 26.25 0.73
CA GLY A 254 -15.99 27.55 1.16
C GLY A 254 -15.63 27.94 2.60
N ALA A 255 -15.47 26.95 3.50
CA ALA A 255 -15.33 27.20 4.93
C ALA A 255 -13.95 26.87 5.51
N TRP A 256 -13.13 26.08 4.80
CA TRP A 256 -11.87 25.58 5.33
C TRP A 256 -10.69 25.78 4.36
N PRO A 257 -9.48 26.04 4.89
CA PRO A 257 -8.25 25.99 4.09
C PRO A 257 -8.06 24.63 3.42
N ALA A 258 -7.38 24.62 2.27
CA ALA A 258 -7.14 23.43 1.45
C ALA A 258 -6.36 22.30 2.15
N VAL A 259 -5.78 22.56 3.32
CA VAL A 259 -5.10 21.55 4.16
C VAL A 259 -6.07 20.72 5.00
N PHE A 260 -7.37 21.06 5.04
CA PHE A 260 -8.37 20.34 5.83
C PHE A 260 -9.23 19.41 4.97
N PHE A 261 -9.48 18.22 5.53
CA PHE A 261 -10.24 17.15 4.91
C PHE A 261 -11.36 16.69 5.84
N ALA A 262 -12.46 16.18 5.28
CA ALA A 262 -13.56 15.61 6.06
C ALA A 262 -13.10 14.41 6.89
N ARG A 263 -12.15 13.64 6.36
CA ARG A 263 -11.48 12.52 7.03
C ARG A 263 -10.05 12.41 6.52
N THR A 264 -9.14 12.04 7.40
CA THR A 264 -7.73 11.92 7.05
C THR A 264 -7.45 10.82 6.03
N SER A 265 -8.23 9.74 6.04
CA SER A 265 -8.10 8.66 5.05
C SER A 265 -8.30 9.11 3.59
N VAL A 266 -8.89 10.29 3.36
CA VAL A 266 -9.11 10.89 2.05
C VAL A 266 -7.88 11.64 1.54
N SER A 267 -7.01 12.11 2.44
CA SER A 267 -5.76 12.77 2.06
C SER A 267 -4.63 11.80 1.73
N VAL A 268 -4.84 10.50 1.94
CA VAL A 268 -3.85 9.45 1.62
C VAL A 268 -3.86 9.18 0.11
N LEU A 269 -2.71 9.34 -0.53
CA LEU A 269 -2.60 9.13 -1.97
C LEU A 269 -2.68 7.64 -2.34
N PRO A 270 -3.20 7.29 -3.52
CA PRO A 270 -3.27 5.90 -3.95
C PRO A 270 -1.90 5.20 -3.95
N ILE A 271 -0.84 5.90 -4.36
CA ILE A 271 0.52 5.36 -4.34
C ILE A 271 1.02 5.10 -2.91
N GLN A 272 0.72 5.98 -1.96
CA GLN A 272 1.04 5.81 -0.54
C GLN A 272 0.28 4.60 0.02
N MET A 273 -1.02 4.50 -0.29
CA MET A 273 -1.86 3.37 0.12
C MET A 273 -1.30 2.03 -0.38
N VAL A 274 -0.95 1.95 -1.67
CA VAL A 274 -0.45 0.70 -2.27
C VAL A 274 0.95 0.36 -1.76
N ALA A 275 1.89 1.31 -1.77
CA ALA A 275 3.27 1.05 -1.37
C ALA A 275 3.36 0.55 0.07
N PHE A 276 2.84 1.34 1.02
CA PHE A 276 2.90 1.01 2.43
C PHE A 276 1.91 -0.07 2.82
N GLY A 277 0.76 -0.17 2.13
CA GLY A 277 -0.23 -1.21 2.38
C GLY A 277 0.27 -2.60 1.99
N CYS A 278 0.95 -2.73 0.84
CA CYS A 278 1.61 -3.98 0.45
C CYS A 278 2.71 -4.39 1.43
N LEU A 279 3.59 -3.45 1.83
CA LEU A 279 4.63 -3.71 2.83
C LEU A 279 4.03 -4.15 4.17
N GLY A 280 3.04 -3.41 4.66
CA GLY A 280 2.30 -3.71 5.88
C GLY A 280 1.68 -5.10 5.84
N ALA A 281 0.93 -5.42 4.77
CA ALA A 281 0.27 -6.71 4.61
C ALA A 281 1.25 -7.89 4.66
N VAL A 282 2.40 -7.79 4.00
CA VAL A 282 3.45 -8.82 4.02
C VAL A 282 4.05 -8.96 5.41
N TRP A 283 4.39 -7.86 6.07
CA TRP A 283 4.91 -7.92 7.45
C TRP A 283 3.90 -8.50 8.43
N GLY A 284 2.63 -8.09 8.36
CA GLY A 284 1.55 -8.61 9.19
C GLY A 284 1.37 -10.11 9.03
N TYR A 285 1.39 -10.61 7.80
CA TYR A 285 1.33 -12.04 7.51
C TYR A 285 2.44 -12.82 8.20
N TRP A 286 3.69 -12.39 8.07
CA TRP A 286 4.83 -13.08 8.69
C TRP A 286 4.83 -12.94 10.22
N LEU A 287 4.35 -11.82 10.75
CA LEU A 287 4.16 -11.65 12.19
C LEU A 287 3.15 -12.66 12.75
N ALA A 288 2.06 -12.95 12.02
CA ALA A 288 1.08 -13.96 12.43
C ALA A 288 1.67 -15.37 12.43
N VAL A 289 2.48 -15.72 11.42
CA VAL A 289 3.21 -17.01 11.37
C VAL A 289 4.15 -17.12 12.57
N ARG A 290 4.93 -16.08 12.86
CA ARG A 290 5.86 -16.07 14.01
C ARG A 290 5.12 -16.16 15.35
N TYR A 291 4.01 -15.43 15.48
CA TYR A 291 3.19 -15.44 16.68
C TYR A 291 2.63 -16.82 16.99
N ARG A 292 2.14 -17.53 15.97
CA ARG A 292 1.64 -18.89 16.14
C ARG A 292 2.75 -19.87 16.53
N PHE A 293 3.88 -19.82 15.83
CA PHE A 293 5.03 -20.66 16.18
C PHE A 293 5.45 -20.45 17.64
N TRP A 294 5.51 -19.20 18.10
CA TRP A 294 5.83 -18.88 19.50
C TRP A 294 4.81 -19.50 20.48
N ARG A 295 3.51 -19.44 20.17
CA ARG A 295 2.42 -20.05 20.96
C ARG A 295 2.44 -21.58 21.00
N GLU A 296 2.98 -22.24 19.97
CA GLU A 296 2.95 -23.72 19.88
C GLU A 296 4.22 -24.36 20.46
N PHE A 297 5.37 -23.68 20.37
CA PHE A 297 6.67 -24.27 20.70
C PHE A 297 7.47 -23.55 21.78
N GLU A 298 7.15 -22.29 22.11
CA GLU A 298 7.94 -21.44 23.03
C GLU A 298 7.15 -21.03 24.30
N SER A 299 5.88 -21.44 24.46
CA SER A 299 5.02 -21.16 25.64
C SER A 299 4.59 -22.41 26.38
#